data_AF-A0A7W4Z9H3-F1
#
_entry.id   AF-A0A7W4Z9H3-F1
#
_cell.length_a   1.000
_cell.length_b   1.000
_cell.length_c   1.000
_cell.angle_alpha   90.00
_cell.angle_beta   90.00
_cell.angle_gamma   90.00
#
_symmetry.space_group_name_H-M   'P 1'
#
loop_
_entity.id
_entity.type
_entity.pdbx_description
1 polymer ?
#
loop_
_entity_poly.entity_id
_entity_poly.type
_entity_poly.pdbx_seq_one_letter_code
_entity_poly.pdbx_strand_id
1 'polypeptide(L)'
;MGICLDELRLMVIRPTLKHLRAWSAGMENLLLGTAARESQLGFHLKQGRRHGLGIYQIQPHTHRHIWDHYLINHPALASKVRGLASQRDFLHHPHSELATNLRYATAIAWLIYHSAGVDDVEENDVAVMARLWHQYFHHGPVATEQDFRQSYTQLVKKGKGGVTDSTHRYSAVHPPPHPAPRSESAARAGNRPFRQPLA
;
A
#
# COMPACT_ATOMS: atom_id res chain seq x y z
N MET A 1 -8.76 -1.93 16.94
CA MET A 1 -8.23 -3.01 16.08
C MET A 1 -7.64 -2.36 14.84
N GLY A 2 -6.35 -2.57 14.58
CA GLY A 2 -5.69 -2.17 13.33
C GLY A 2 -5.81 -3.26 12.26
N ILE A 3 -5.03 -3.17 11.20
CA ILE A 3 -4.90 -4.19 10.15
C ILE A 3 -4.18 -5.42 10.71
N CYS A 4 -4.60 -6.62 10.30
CA CYS A 4 -3.93 -7.87 10.66
C CYS A 4 -2.46 -7.85 10.20
N LEU A 5 -1.55 -8.27 11.08
CA LEU A 5 -0.11 -8.26 10.80
C LEU A 5 0.25 -9.09 9.56
N ASP A 6 -0.30 -10.30 9.46
CA ASP A 6 0.01 -11.22 8.36
C ASP A 6 -0.58 -10.76 7.04
N GLU A 7 -1.78 -10.18 7.05
CA GLU A 7 -2.37 -9.57 5.86
C GLU A 7 -1.56 -8.36 5.39
N LEU A 8 -1.18 -7.46 6.30
CA LEU A 8 -0.34 -6.31 5.97
C LEU A 8 1.00 -6.78 5.37
N ARG A 9 1.63 -7.79 5.97
CA ARG A 9 2.89 -8.37 5.50
C ARG A 9 2.74 -8.99 4.11
N LEU A 10 1.80 -9.93 3.95
CA LEU A 10 1.71 -10.81 2.78
C LEU A 10 0.98 -10.18 1.61
N MET A 11 -0.01 -9.32 1.88
CA MET A 11 -0.88 -8.74 0.84
C MET A 11 -0.43 -7.33 0.43
N VAL A 12 0.28 -6.60 1.29
CA VAL A 12 0.68 -5.20 1.03
C VAL A 12 2.19 -5.04 0.95
N ILE A 13 2.92 -5.30 2.05
CA ILE A 13 4.33 -4.93 2.15
C ILE A 13 5.18 -5.77 1.20
N ARG A 14 5.09 -7.10 1.32
CA ARG A 14 5.87 -8.02 0.49
C ARG A 14 5.61 -7.84 -1.01
N PRO A 15 4.35 -7.81 -1.50
CA PRO A 15 4.09 -7.62 -2.93
C PRO A 15 4.56 -6.26 -3.45
N THR A 16 4.49 -5.22 -2.63
CA THR A 16 4.96 -3.87 -3.01
C THR A 16 6.47 -3.83 -3.13
N LEU A 17 7.21 -4.34 -2.13
CA LEU A 17 8.67 -4.42 -2.21
C LEU A 17 9.14 -5.29 -3.38
N LYS A 18 8.48 -6.42 -3.64
CA LYS A 18 8.79 -7.27 -4.81
C LYS A 18 8.55 -6.54 -6.13
N HIS A 19 7.45 -5.80 -6.24
CA HIS A 19 7.18 -4.97 -7.43
C HIS A 19 8.28 -3.92 -7.68
N LEU A 20 8.79 -3.33 -6.60
CA LEU A 20 9.88 -2.35 -6.66
C LEU A 20 11.27 -2.99 -6.78
N ARG A 21 11.37 -4.33 -6.75
CA ARG A 21 12.63 -5.11 -6.71
C ARG A 21 13.52 -4.78 -5.51
N ALA A 22 12.92 -4.48 -4.37
CA ALA A 22 13.59 -4.09 -3.14
C ALA A 22 13.21 -4.97 -1.93
N TRP A 23 12.76 -6.21 -2.20
CA TRP A 23 12.33 -7.09 -1.12
C TRP A 23 13.53 -7.77 -0.46
N SER A 24 13.63 -7.58 0.86
CA SER A 24 14.42 -8.38 1.79
C SER A 24 13.59 -8.64 3.05
N ALA A 25 13.91 -9.70 3.79
CA ALA A 25 13.19 -10.02 5.03
C ALA A 25 13.36 -8.90 6.09
N GLY A 26 14.52 -8.25 6.14
CA GLY A 26 14.74 -7.12 7.04
C GLY A 26 14.04 -5.84 6.63
N MET A 27 13.96 -5.50 5.34
CA MET A 27 13.17 -4.36 4.89
C MET A 27 11.67 -4.56 5.16
N GLU A 28 11.17 -5.78 4.95
CA GLU A 28 9.79 -6.16 5.32
C GLU A 28 9.53 -5.98 6.82
N ASN A 29 10.46 -6.44 7.67
CA ASN A 29 10.36 -6.30 9.12
C ASN A 29 10.49 -4.83 9.57
N LEU A 30 11.38 -4.04 8.98
CA LEU A 30 11.55 -2.61 9.26
C LEU A 30 10.25 -1.84 8.97
N LEU A 31 9.62 -2.08 7.82
CA LEU A 31 8.36 -1.44 7.46
C LEU A 31 7.20 -1.87 8.37
N LEU A 32 7.14 -3.14 8.78
CA LEU A 32 6.15 -3.58 9.77
C LEU A 32 6.36 -2.91 11.13
N GLY A 33 7.61 -2.80 11.58
CA GLY A 33 7.96 -2.08 12.79
C GLY A 33 7.58 -0.61 12.72
N THR A 34 7.82 0.03 11.58
CA THR A 34 7.44 1.42 11.31
C THR A 34 5.92 1.58 11.41
N ALA A 35 5.13 0.74 10.73
CA ALA A 35 3.67 0.77 10.81
C ALA A 35 3.14 0.52 12.24
N ALA A 36 3.78 -0.40 12.98
CA ALA A 36 3.43 -0.71 14.37
C ALA A 36 3.66 0.51 15.28
N ARG A 37 4.81 1.19 15.14
CA ARG A 37 5.15 2.37 15.94
C ARG A 37 4.31 3.59 15.58
N GLU A 38 4.09 3.82 14.29
CA GLU A 38 3.48 5.06 13.83
C GLU A 38 1.97 5.12 14.05
N SER A 39 1.27 4.01 13.79
CA SER A 39 -0.20 3.98 13.81
C SER A 39 -0.80 2.78 14.55
N GLN A 40 0.03 1.98 15.23
CA GLN A 40 -0.40 0.69 15.80
C GLN A 40 -1.03 -0.22 14.73
N LEU A 41 -0.35 -0.35 13.59
CA LEU A 41 -0.81 -1.10 12.42
C LEU A 41 -2.12 -0.55 11.83
N GLY A 42 -2.32 0.77 11.85
CA GLY A 42 -3.45 1.43 11.21
C GLY A 42 -4.66 1.64 12.12
N PHE A 43 -4.50 1.53 13.45
CA PHE A 43 -5.58 1.84 14.40
C PHE A 43 -6.08 3.28 14.24
N HIS A 44 -5.16 4.22 13.96
CA HIS A 44 -5.50 5.59 13.62
C HIS A 44 -4.68 6.06 12.40
N LEU A 45 -5.36 6.33 11.29
CA LEU A 45 -4.74 6.83 10.05
C LEU A 45 -4.49 8.35 10.07
N LYS A 46 -5.13 9.08 10.99
CA LYS A 46 -4.89 10.50 11.25
C LYS A 46 -4.96 10.72 12.76
N GLN A 47 -3.82 10.79 13.42
CA GLN A 47 -3.77 11.09 14.86
C GLN A 47 -3.93 12.60 15.04
N GLY A 48 -4.94 13.07 15.77
CA GLY A 48 -5.38 14.47 15.73
C GLY A 48 -4.29 15.54 15.90
N ARG A 49 -3.27 15.30 16.73
CA ARG A 49 -2.13 16.21 16.93
C ARG A 49 -0.92 15.97 16.01
N ARG A 50 -0.92 14.88 15.23
CA ARG A 50 0.15 14.56 14.28
C ARG A 50 -0.32 14.91 12.87
N HIS A 51 0.56 15.58 12.12
CA HIS A 51 0.30 15.96 10.73
C HIS A 51 0.58 14.81 9.73
N GLY A 52 0.95 13.64 10.24
CA GLY A 52 1.20 12.43 9.45
C GLY A 52 -0.06 11.78 8.90
N LEU A 53 0.08 11.09 7.78
CA LEU A 53 -1.03 10.42 7.09
C LEU A 53 -0.81 8.91 6.99
N GLY A 54 -1.90 8.17 7.21
CA GLY A 54 -2.00 6.74 6.97
C GLY A 54 -1.25 5.85 7.94
N ILE A 55 -1.03 4.61 7.52
CA ILE A 55 -0.45 3.57 8.39
C ILE A 55 0.98 3.89 8.84
N TYR A 56 1.71 4.68 8.04
CA TYR A 56 3.08 5.09 8.35
C TYR A 56 3.15 6.51 8.93
N GLN A 57 2.04 7.23 9.07
CA GLN A 57 2.02 8.64 9.52
C GLN A 57 3.04 9.53 8.76
N ILE A 58 3.20 9.32 7.45
CA ILE A 58 4.13 10.12 6.62
C ILE A 58 3.58 11.53 6.49
N GLN A 59 4.42 12.54 6.71
CA GLN A 59 4.00 13.92 6.60
C GLN A 59 3.93 14.39 5.13
N PRO A 60 3.01 15.30 4.78
CA PRO A 60 2.92 15.85 3.43
C PRO A 60 4.22 16.46 2.91
N HIS A 61 5.00 17.11 3.78
CA HIS A 61 6.28 17.71 3.40
C HIS A 61 7.32 16.64 3.01
N THR A 62 7.43 15.53 3.78
CA THR A 62 8.30 14.39 3.47
C THR A 62 7.89 13.73 2.16
N HIS A 63 6.58 13.55 1.94
CA HIS A 63 6.05 13.01 0.70
C HIS A 63 6.49 13.84 -0.51
N ARG A 64 6.33 15.17 -0.42
CA ARG A 64 6.77 16.09 -1.47
C ARG A 64 8.27 16.04 -1.68
N HIS A 65 9.05 16.01 -0.59
CA HIS A 65 10.50 15.96 -0.67
C HIS A 65 11.00 14.72 -1.43
N ILE A 66 10.41 13.54 -1.18
CA ILE A 66 10.74 12.33 -1.94
C ILE A 66 10.48 12.49 -3.44
N TRP A 67 9.37 13.13 -3.83
CA TRP A 67 9.09 13.38 -5.25
C TRP A 67 10.04 14.39 -5.87
N ASP A 68 10.16 15.56 -5.24
CA ASP A 68 10.80 16.73 -5.82
C ASP A 68 12.34 16.64 -5.79
N HIS A 69 12.91 15.88 -4.85
CA HIS A 69 14.38 15.78 -4.68
C HIS A 69 14.95 14.41 -4.99
N TYR A 70 14.24 13.32 -4.67
CA TYR A 70 14.77 11.97 -4.89
C TYR A 70 14.28 11.38 -6.22
N LEU A 71 12.97 11.28 -6.42
CA LEU A 71 12.38 10.60 -7.58
C LEU A 71 12.61 11.37 -8.90
N ILE A 72 12.76 12.70 -8.85
CA ILE A 72 13.12 13.49 -10.04
C ILE A 72 14.40 12.99 -10.72
N ASN A 73 15.35 12.48 -9.93
CA ASN A 73 16.63 11.94 -10.39
C ASN A 73 16.55 10.45 -10.76
N HIS A 74 15.41 9.79 -10.53
CA HIS A 74 15.21 8.36 -10.74
C HIS A 74 13.92 8.09 -11.56
N PRO A 75 13.85 8.52 -12.83
CA PRO A 75 12.61 8.53 -13.61
C PRO A 75 11.95 7.15 -13.77
N ALA A 76 12.75 6.09 -13.91
CA ALA A 76 12.22 4.72 -13.98
C ALA A 76 11.57 4.28 -12.66
N LEU A 77 12.12 4.68 -11.51
CA LEU A 77 11.55 4.40 -10.20
C LEU A 77 10.32 5.27 -9.93
N ALA A 78 10.39 6.55 -10.30
CA ALA A 78 9.27 7.49 -10.23
C ALA A 78 8.05 6.95 -11.01
N SER A 79 8.27 6.41 -12.21
CA SER A 79 7.21 5.79 -13.02
C SER A 79 6.55 4.60 -12.32
N LYS A 80 7.34 3.68 -11.74
CA LYS A 80 6.80 2.53 -10.98
C LYS A 80 5.98 2.98 -9.78
N VAL A 81 6.51 3.92 -9.00
CA VAL A 81 5.84 4.44 -7.79
C VAL A 81 4.58 5.21 -8.16
N ARG A 82 4.62 6.03 -9.23
CA ARG A 82 3.43 6.73 -9.76
C ARG A 82 2.35 5.75 -10.21
N GLY A 83 2.75 4.62 -10.79
CA GLY A 83 1.85 3.56 -11.23
C GLY A 83 1.13 2.83 -10.10
N LEU A 84 1.60 2.97 -8.85
CA LEU A 84 0.89 2.45 -7.66
C LEU A 84 -0.20 3.41 -7.17
N ALA A 85 -0.08 4.71 -7.45
CA ALA A 85 -1.07 5.71 -7.06
C ALA A 85 -2.27 5.72 -8.02
N SER A 86 -3.41 6.24 -7.58
CA SER A 86 -4.55 6.45 -8.46
C SER A 86 -4.19 7.37 -9.62
N GLN A 87 -4.86 7.19 -10.76
CA GLN A 87 -4.59 8.00 -11.94
C GLN A 87 -5.07 9.44 -11.75
N ARG A 88 -6.30 9.62 -11.25
CA ARG A 88 -6.99 10.92 -11.15
C ARG A 88 -6.74 11.61 -9.81
N ASP A 89 -7.04 10.94 -8.70
CA ASP A 89 -7.02 11.60 -7.39
C ASP A 89 -5.60 12.03 -7.00
N PHE A 90 -4.57 11.29 -7.41
CA PHE A 90 -3.18 11.70 -7.16
C PHE A 90 -2.85 13.09 -7.74
N LEU A 91 -3.45 13.48 -8.87
CA LEU A 91 -3.14 14.77 -9.52
C LEU A 91 -3.71 15.95 -8.74
N HIS A 92 -4.81 15.75 -8.01
CA HIS A 92 -5.49 16.81 -7.24
C HIS A 92 -5.14 16.75 -5.76
N HIS A 93 -4.97 15.54 -5.22
CA HIS A 93 -4.81 15.26 -3.80
C HIS A 93 -3.70 14.21 -3.56
N PRO A 94 -2.45 14.43 -4.01
CA PRO A 94 -1.39 13.41 -3.98
C PRO A 94 -1.12 12.86 -2.57
N HIS A 95 -1.31 13.67 -1.54
CA HIS A 95 -1.08 13.26 -0.16
C HIS A 95 -2.16 12.31 0.40
N SER A 96 -3.39 12.30 -0.16
CA SER A 96 -4.47 11.44 0.33
C SER A 96 -4.12 9.95 0.17
N GLU A 97 -3.31 9.62 -0.83
CA GLU A 97 -2.83 8.28 -1.14
C GLU A 97 -2.00 7.68 -0.01
N LEU A 98 -1.29 8.50 0.76
CA LEU A 98 -0.58 8.05 1.96
C LEU A 98 -1.55 7.46 2.99
N ALA A 99 -2.79 7.96 3.04
CA ALA A 99 -3.82 7.51 3.97
C ALA A 99 -4.67 6.36 3.42
N THR A 100 -4.98 6.36 2.13
CA THR A 100 -6.00 5.47 1.55
C THR A 100 -5.43 4.33 0.70
N ASN A 101 -4.19 4.44 0.23
CA ASN A 101 -3.56 3.47 -0.66
C ASN A 101 -2.35 2.84 0.03
N LEU A 102 -2.56 1.67 0.64
CA LEU A 102 -1.53 1.00 1.43
C LEU A 102 -0.28 0.65 0.62
N ARG A 103 -0.43 0.23 -0.65
CA ARG A 103 0.74 -0.10 -1.51
C ARG A 103 1.55 1.15 -1.83
N TYR A 104 0.87 2.23 -2.16
CA TYR A 104 1.54 3.52 -2.40
C TYR A 104 2.23 4.04 -1.14
N ALA A 105 1.54 4.03 0.00
CA ALA A 105 2.09 4.44 1.29
C ALA A 105 3.32 3.60 1.67
N THR A 106 3.30 2.29 1.44
CA THR A 106 4.45 1.41 1.63
C THR A 106 5.61 1.77 0.70
N ALA A 107 5.34 2.10 -0.57
CA ALA A 107 6.38 2.51 -1.51
C ALA A 107 7.08 3.80 -1.05
N ILE A 108 6.32 4.81 -0.60
CA ILE A 108 6.90 6.04 -0.06
C ILE A 108 7.65 5.78 1.25
N ALA A 109 7.11 4.93 2.14
CA ALA A 109 7.80 4.56 3.38
C ALA A 109 9.15 3.89 3.10
N TRP A 110 9.20 2.98 2.13
CA TRP A 110 10.45 2.38 1.68
C TRP A 110 11.41 3.42 1.08
N LEU A 111 10.90 4.34 0.24
CA LEU A 111 11.72 5.39 -0.37
C LEU A 111 12.38 6.31 0.66
N ILE A 112 11.75 6.56 1.81
CA ILE A 112 12.37 7.34 2.89
C ILE A 112 13.67 6.67 3.34
N TYR A 113 13.66 5.36 3.60
CA TYR A 113 14.86 4.60 3.95
C TYR A 113 15.83 4.47 2.77
N HIS A 114 15.34 4.12 1.58
CA HIS A 114 16.15 3.92 0.39
C HIS A 114 16.91 5.20 -0.02
N SER A 115 16.24 6.36 0.02
CA SER A 115 16.86 7.65 -0.29
C SER A 115 17.98 8.04 0.69
N ALA A 116 17.98 7.45 1.89
CA ALA A 116 19.04 7.59 2.89
C ALA A 116 20.14 6.52 2.78
N GLY A 117 20.11 5.66 1.74
CA GLY A 117 21.09 4.60 1.52
C GLY A 117 20.85 3.33 2.34
N VAL A 118 19.65 3.15 2.88
CA VAL A 118 19.27 1.99 3.70
C VAL A 118 18.62 0.92 2.83
N ASP A 119 19.43 0.02 2.30
CA ASP A 119 18.97 -1.10 1.45
C ASP A 119 19.15 -2.46 2.08
N ASP A 120 20.18 -2.60 2.91
CA ASP A 120 20.51 -3.85 3.58
C ASP A 120 20.22 -3.73 5.08
N VAL A 121 19.21 -4.49 5.51
CA VAL A 121 18.76 -4.51 6.90
C VAL A 121 18.70 -5.96 7.32
N GLU A 122 19.40 -6.29 8.41
CA GLU A 122 19.37 -7.61 9.00
C GLU A 122 17.98 -7.93 9.57
N GLU A 123 17.44 -9.09 9.24
CA GLU A 123 16.03 -9.40 9.52
C GLU A 123 15.66 -9.49 11.01
N ASN A 124 16.63 -9.79 11.87
CA ASN A 124 16.41 -10.00 13.30
C ASN A 124 16.99 -8.89 14.18
N ASP A 125 17.63 -7.87 13.59
CA ASP A 125 18.23 -6.77 14.35
C ASP A 125 17.23 -5.62 14.58
N VAL A 126 16.34 -5.84 15.55
CA VAL A 126 15.35 -4.84 15.97
C VAL A 126 16.02 -3.57 16.53
N ALA A 127 17.25 -3.66 17.03
CA ALA A 127 17.97 -2.48 17.54
C ALA A 127 18.45 -1.59 16.39
N VAL A 128 19.01 -2.19 15.32
CA VAL A 128 19.30 -1.47 14.07
C VAL A 128 18.03 -0.86 13.48
N MET A 129 16.93 -1.62 13.40
CA MET A 129 15.66 -1.09 12.89
C MET A 129 15.16 0.12 13.68
N ALA A 130 15.28 0.10 15.01
CA ALA A 130 14.87 1.21 15.86
C ALA A 130 15.72 2.46 15.60
N ARG A 131 17.05 2.30 15.46
CA ARG A 131 17.96 3.39 15.07
C ARG A 131 17.60 3.99 13.73
N LEU A 132 17.40 3.15 12.71
CA LEU A 132 17.04 3.58 11.35
C LEU A 132 15.71 4.35 11.34
N TRP A 133 14.69 3.83 12.02
CA TRP A 133 13.41 4.51 12.17
C TRP A 133 13.56 5.87 12.85
N HIS A 134 14.30 5.93 13.96
CA HIS A 134 14.50 7.16 14.72
C HIS A 134 15.28 8.22 13.90
N GLN A 135 16.26 7.79 13.12
CA GLN A 135 17.12 8.67 12.32
C GLN A 135 16.41 9.23 11.08
N TYR A 136 15.63 8.41 10.37
CA TYR A 136 15.14 8.77 9.02
C TYR A 136 13.63 8.94 8.91
N PHE A 137 12.85 8.37 9.82
CA PHE A 137 11.39 8.31 9.69
C PHE A 137 10.67 9.13 10.75
N HIS A 138 11.20 9.14 11.97
CA HIS A 138 10.58 9.83 13.09
C HIS A 138 10.58 11.36 12.90
N HIS A 139 9.49 11.98 13.36
CA HIS A 139 9.30 13.42 13.31
C HIS A 139 8.82 13.93 14.68
N GLY A 140 9.76 14.39 15.52
CA GLY A 140 9.46 15.07 16.78
C GLY A 140 10.50 14.81 17.88
N PRO A 141 10.46 15.52 19.02
CA PRO A 141 11.46 15.34 20.08
C PRO A 141 11.13 14.21 21.06
N VAL A 142 9.93 13.62 20.99
CA VAL A 142 9.38 12.78 22.09
C VAL A 142 9.60 11.28 21.91
N ALA A 143 9.57 10.78 20.67
CA ALA A 143 9.62 9.34 20.45
C ALA A 143 11.06 8.83 20.37
N THR A 144 11.31 7.70 21.00
CA THR A 144 12.64 7.12 21.22
C THR A 144 12.79 5.78 20.51
N GLU A 145 14.02 5.30 20.33
CA GLU A 145 14.27 3.95 19.84
C GLU A 145 13.60 2.87 20.71
N GLN A 146 13.48 3.10 22.02
CA GLN A 146 12.80 2.19 22.94
C GLN A 146 11.31 2.06 22.62
N ASP A 147 10.65 3.16 22.25
CA ASP A 147 9.25 3.16 21.83
C ASP A 147 9.01 2.26 20.61
N PHE A 148 9.94 2.30 19.64
CA PHE A 148 9.91 1.42 18.48
C PHE A 148 10.07 -0.05 18.90
N ARG A 149 11.09 -0.37 19.71
CA ARG A 149 11.36 -1.75 20.16
C ARG A 149 10.17 -2.34 20.94
N GLN A 150 9.53 -1.52 21.78
CA GLN A 150 8.33 -1.91 22.52
C GLN A 150 7.18 -2.24 21.56
N SER A 151 6.89 -1.35 20.62
CA SER A 151 5.80 -1.54 19.64
C SER A 151 6.06 -2.76 18.76
N TYR A 152 7.29 -2.95 18.31
CA TYR A 152 7.71 -4.11 17.53
C TYR A 152 7.50 -5.41 18.30
N THR A 153 7.92 -5.46 19.57
CA THR A 153 7.79 -6.67 20.39
C THR A 153 6.31 -7.01 20.64
N GLN A 154 5.49 -6.00 20.95
CA GLN A 154 4.08 -6.18 21.27
C GLN A 154 3.23 -6.55 20.06
N LEU A 155 3.46 -5.93 18.90
CA LEU A 155 2.58 -6.05 17.73
C LEU A 155 3.14 -6.94 16.63
N VAL A 156 4.47 -7.05 16.50
CA VAL A 156 5.12 -7.81 15.42
C VAL A 156 5.63 -9.17 15.92
N LYS A 157 6.39 -9.21 17.04
CA LYS A 157 6.89 -10.50 17.57
C LYS A 157 5.79 -11.35 18.18
N LYS A 158 4.92 -10.77 19.01
CA LYS A 158 3.82 -11.50 19.64
C LYS A 158 2.78 -11.99 18.63
N GLY A 159 2.56 -11.25 17.53
CA GLY A 159 1.66 -11.65 16.44
C GLY A 159 2.10 -12.93 15.73
N LYS A 160 3.41 -13.18 15.59
CA LYS A 160 3.94 -14.42 15.00
C LYS A 160 3.73 -15.67 15.88
N GLY A 161 3.55 -15.50 17.19
CA GLY A 161 3.36 -16.60 18.15
C GLY A 161 1.89 -17.00 18.38
N GLY A 162 0.95 -16.26 17.80
CA GLY A 162 -0.49 -16.49 17.90
C GLY A 162 -1.06 -17.08 16.63
N VAL A 163 -0.54 -18.21 16.14
CA VAL A 163 -1.26 -19.02 15.18
C VAL A 163 -2.39 -19.74 15.94
N THR A 164 -3.49 -19.03 16.18
CA THR A 164 -4.78 -19.68 16.35
C THR A 164 -5.39 -19.79 14.97
N ASP A 165 -5.32 -21.01 14.44
CA ASP A 165 -6.12 -21.59 13.37
C ASP A 165 -7.26 -20.68 12.89
N SER A 166 -6.96 -19.88 11.88
CA SER A 166 -7.95 -19.20 11.06
C SER A 166 -7.75 -19.67 9.64
N THR A 167 -7.76 -20.99 9.45
CA THR A 167 -7.92 -21.61 8.14
C THR A 167 -9.38 -21.40 7.67
N HIS A 168 -9.80 -20.14 7.53
CA HIS A 168 -11.12 -19.81 7.01
C HIS A 168 -11.05 -19.70 5.48
N ARG A 169 -11.25 -20.88 4.87
CA ARG A 169 -12.00 -21.14 3.64
C ARG A 169 -12.24 -19.91 2.73
N TYR A 170 -11.35 -19.70 1.77
CA TYR A 170 -11.82 -19.26 0.45
C TYR A 170 -12.44 -20.48 -0.24
N SER A 171 -13.71 -20.78 0.09
CA SER A 171 -14.52 -21.55 -0.84
C SER A 171 -14.75 -20.64 -2.04
N ALA A 172 -14.23 -21.04 -3.20
CA ALA A 172 -14.54 -20.38 -4.46
C ALA A 172 -16.07 -20.38 -4.65
N VAL A 173 -16.70 -19.24 -4.40
CA VAL A 173 -18.07 -19.01 -4.84
C VAL A 173 -17.97 -18.85 -6.35
N HIS A 174 -18.40 -19.88 -7.08
CA HIS A 174 -18.59 -19.77 -8.51
C HIS A 174 -19.49 -18.55 -8.78
N PRO A 175 -19.08 -17.62 -9.67
CA PRO A 175 -19.98 -16.55 -10.08
C PRO A 175 -21.23 -17.18 -10.73
N PRO A 176 -22.44 -16.63 -10.49
CA PRO A 176 -23.63 -17.12 -11.15
C PRO A 176 -23.47 -17.01 -12.67
N PRO A 177 -23.98 -17.98 -13.45
CA PRO A 177 -23.82 -17.97 -14.89
C PRO A 177 -24.46 -16.71 -15.47
N HIS A 178 -23.73 -16.04 -16.39
CA HIS A 178 -24.27 -14.92 -17.16
C HIS A 178 -25.57 -15.34 -17.86
N PRO A 179 -26.63 -14.51 -17.83
CA PRO A 179 -27.83 -14.80 -18.59
C PRO A 179 -27.51 -14.81 -20.08
N ALA A 180 -27.97 -15.85 -20.77
CA ALA A 180 -27.80 -16.02 -22.21
C ALA A 180 -28.41 -14.83 -22.99
N PRO A 181 -27.82 -14.42 -24.13
CA PRO A 181 -28.36 -13.36 -24.95
C PRO A 181 -29.77 -13.75 -25.43
N ARG A 182 -30.73 -12.85 -25.26
CA ARG A 182 -32.09 -13.02 -25.77
C ARG A 182 -32.04 -13.14 -27.29
N SER A 183 -32.53 -14.25 -27.82
CA SER A 183 -32.79 -14.42 -29.24
C SER A 183 -33.90 -13.48 -29.67
N GLU A 184 -33.59 -12.54 -30.56
CA GLU A 184 -34.60 -11.75 -31.25
C GLU A 184 -35.43 -12.68 -32.15
N SER A 185 -36.72 -12.80 -31.82
CA SER A 185 -37.70 -13.50 -32.62
C SER A 185 -37.95 -12.73 -33.91
N ALA A 186 -37.41 -13.23 -35.02
CA ALA A 186 -37.75 -12.82 -36.37
C ALA A 186 -39.23 -13.18 -36.67
N ALA A 187 -40.13 -12.21 -36.54
CA ALA A 187 -41.48 -12.27 -37.08
C ALA A 187 -41.54 -11.51 -38.42
N ARG A 188 -41.74 -12.29 -39.48
CA ARG A 188 -42.00 -11.87 -40.87
C ARG A 188 -43.24 -10.96 -40.98
N ALA A 189 -43.08 -9.84 -41.67
CA ALA A 189 -44.08 -9.21 -42.53
C ALA A 189 -43.32 -8.18 -43.40
N GLY A 190 -43.51 -8.00 -44.69
CA GLY A 190 -44.41 -8.57 -45.68
C GLY A 190 -43.94 -8.00 -47.03
N ASN A 191 -44.02 -8.83 -48.05
CA ASN A 191 -43.61 -8.58 -49.42
C ASN A 191 -44.38 -7.39 -50.04
N ARG A 192 -43.72 -6.34 -50.53
CA ARG A 192 -44.29 -5.45 -51.57
C ARG A 192 -43.22 -5.02 -52.58
N PRO A 193 -43.52 -5.08 -53.88
CA PRO A 193 -42.51 -4.96 -54.93
C PRO A 193 -42.18 -3.51 -55.28
N PHE A 194 -40.92 -3.33 -55.69
CA PHE A 194 -40.38 -2.17 -56.39
C PHE A 194 -41.24 -1.77 -57.60
N ARG A 195 -41.61 -0.49 -57.68
CA ARG A 195 -41.92 0.18 -58.95
C ARG A 195 -40.88 1.28 -59.20
N GLN A 196 -40.31 1.23 -60.41
CA GLN A 196 -39.29 2.11 -60.96
C GLN A 196 -39.78 3.55 -61.18
N PRO A 197 -38.84 4.51 -61.40
CA PRO A 197 -39.12 5.95 -61.50
C PRO A 197 -39.36 6.40 -62.94
N LEU A 198 -40.00 7.56 -63.14
CA LEU A 198 -39.76 8.45 -64.29
C LEU A 198 -40.54 9.78 -64.18
N ALA A 199 -39.84 10.84 -64.60
CA ALA A 199 -40.23 12.21 -64.99
C ALA A 199 -40.68 13.19 -63.89
#